data_AF-A0A7C7PSW8-F1
#
_entry.id   AF-A0A7C7PSW8-F1
#
_cell.length_a   1.000
_cell.length_b   1.000
_cell.length_c   1.000
_cell.angle_alpha   90.00
_cell.angle_beta   90.00
_cell.angle_gamma   90.00
#
_symmetry.space_group_name_H-M   'P 1'
#
loop_
_entity.id
_entity.type
_entity.pdbx_description
1 polymer ?
#
loop_
_entity_poly.entity_id
_entity_poly.type
_entity_poly.pdbx_seq_one_letter_code
_entity_poly.pdbx_strand_id
1 'polypeptide(L)'
;MAVASQMSSKFRNFSSWFDKVLYEARIVDDRFPVKGFSVYMENGTFILRALQRMLEEELARTGHIEMLFPLVTTDELFSKEAEHIKGFMSEVFVIDKAGGKELERKLIIRPTSETIIYPMFRLWVRSHADLPLKVHQSVNVYRHETKATRPLFRVREIPWNEAHTIHATASEAEEQVREAIEIYRKVLNKVGVAYLLLKRPDFDKFAGARYSIAFDAWNPDGRVNQVGTVHNLGKNFAKVFEIEFEQRDGRRDNPHQLCYGFGYSRVIAAVIAQHGDDHGCVFPSTIAPVQVVIVPIYSKGQEYSILEYCRRVLERLGNNIRVR
;
A
#
# COMPACT_ATOMS: atom_id res chain seq x y z
N MET A 1 5.93 36.17 16.12
CA MET A 1 5.68 35.18 17.19
C MET A 1 4.76 34.11 16.62
N ALA A 2 5.28 32.92 16.33
CA ALA A 2 4.42 31.79 16.04
C ALA A 2 3.79 31.38 17.38
N VAL A 3 2.48 31.54 17.50
CA VAL A 3 1.74 30.94 18.62
C VAL A 3 1.94 29.44 18.44
N ALA A 4 2.77 28.82 19.29
CA ALA A 4 2.85 27.37 19.37
C ALA A 4 1.44 26.89 19.72
N SER A 5 0.69 26.46 18.70
CA SER A 5 -0.66 25.96 18.92
C SER A 5 -0.47 24.63 19.66
N GLN A 6 -0.63 24.67 20.98
CA GLN A 6 -0.37 23.52 21.84
C GLN A 6 -1.15 22.33 21.28
N MET A 7 -0.44 21.35 20.74
CA MET A 7 -1.05 20.14 20.20
C MET A 7 -1.79 19.45 21.34
N SER A 8 -3.00 18.95 21.03
CA SER A 8 -3.72 18.11 21.99
C SER A 8 -2.87 16.89 22.32
N SER A 9 -2.85 16.46 23.58
CA SER A 9 -2.08 15.27 23.94
C SER A 9 -2.57 14.06 23.15
N LYS A 10 -1.64 13.37 22.48
CA LYS A 10 -1.89 12.24 21.56
C LYS A 10 -2.74 11.17 22.21
N PHE A 11 -2.43 10.81 23.45
CA PHE A 11 -3.13 9.75 24.18
C PHE A 11 -4.46 10.21 24.78
N ARG A 12 -4.68 11.52 24.93
CA ARG A 12 -5.96 12.07 25.40
C ARG A 12 -7.01 12.14 24.29
N ASN A 13 -6.62 12.54 23.08
CA ASN A 13 -7.50 12.58 21.91
C ASN A 13 -6.72 12.29 20.62
N PHE A 14 -6.48 11.00 20.38
CA PHE A 14 -5.73 10.54 19.21
C PHE A 14 -6.35 11.00 17.90
N SER A 15 -7.69 11.06 17.81
CA SER A 15 -8.35 11.46 16.56
C SER A 15 -8.00 12.90 16.18
N SER A 16 -8.23 13.84 17.10
CA SER A 16 -7.94 15.25 16.87
C SER A 16 -6.44 15.50 16.70
N TRP A 17 -5.59 14.82 17.47
CA TRP A 17 -4.14 14.91 17.31
C TRP A 17 -3.70 14.46 15.92
N PHE A 18 -4.20 13.31 15.44
CA PHE A 18 -3.81 12.73 14.17
C PHE A 18 -4.19 13.65 13.00
N ASP A 19 -5.44 14.14 12.98
CA ASP A 19 -5.93 15.01 11.91
C ASP A 19 -5.12 16.32 11.83
N LYS A 20 -4.80 16.90 13.00
CA LYS A 20 -3.97 18.12 13.08
C LYS A 20 -2.54 17.88 12.58
N VAL A 21 -1.92 16.79 13.02
CA VAL A 21 -0.53 16.44 12.68
C VAL A 21 -0.37 16.18 11.17
N LEU A 22 -1.34 15.52 10.52
CA LEU A 22 -1.28 15.28 9.08
C LEU A 22 -1.19 16.58 8.28
N TYR A 23 -1.95 17.60 8.68
CA TYR A 23 -1.95 18.90 8.02
C TYR A 23 -0.71 19.71 8.36
N GLU A 24 -0.38 19.88 9.64
CA GLU A 24 0.75 20.71 10.09
C GLU A 24 2.10 20.15 9.64
N ALA A 25 2.25 18.82 9.60
CA ALA A 25 3.46 18.17 9.10
C ALA A 25 3.50 18.04 7.57
N ARG A 26 2.52 18.61 6.86
CA ARG A 26 2.41 18.61 5.39
C ARG A 26 2.46 17.20 4.79
N ILE A 27 1.67 16.29 5.35
CA ILE A 27 1.55 14.89 4.91
C ILE A 27 0.43 14.72 3.88
N VAL A 28 -0.79 15.08 4.26
CA VAL A 28 -1.99 14.95 3.40
C VAL A 28 -2.88 16.18 3.57
N ASP A 29 -3.43 16.68 2.47
CA ASP A 29 -4.49 17.69 2.45
C ASP A 29 -5.78 17.03 1.91
N ASP A 30 -6.75 16.84 2.79
CA ASP A 30 -8.04 16.22 2.51
C ASP A 30 -9.15 17.23 2.20
N ARG A 31 -8.81 18.52 2.09
CA ARG A 31 -9.74 19.58 1.65
C ARG A 31 -9.97 19.58 0.14
N PHE A 32 -9.31 18.68 -0.60
CA PHE A 32 -9.61 18.46 -2.01
C PHE A 32 -11.11 18.15 -2.18
N PRO A 33 -11.82 18.78 -3.11
CA PRO A 33 -13.29 18.82 -3.13
C PRO A 33 -13.95 17.49 -3.58
N VAL A 34 -13.25 16.37 -3.48
CA VAL A 34 -13.79 15.03 -3.76
C VAL A 34 -13.58 14.16 -2.52
N LYS A 35 -14.67 13.86 -1.80
CA LYS A 35 -14.64 13.04 -0.58
C LYS A 35 -13.81 11.77 -0.80
N GLY A 36 -12.85 11.52 0.08
CA GLY A 36 -12.01 10.31 0.08
C GLY A 36 -10.86 10.33 -0.93
N PHE A 37 -10.67 11.42 -1.66
CA PHE A 37 -9.50 11.66 -2.50
C PHE A 37 -8.70 12.78 -1.84
N SER A 38 -7.42 12.55 -1.59
CA SER A 38 -6.60 13.48 -0.82
C SER A 38 -5.30 13.77 -1.55
N VAL A 39 -4.82 15.00 -1.41
CA VAL A 39 -3.52 15.41 -1.96
C VAL A 39 -2.44 14.95 -0.99
N TYR A 40 -1.53 14.10 -1.43
CA TYR A 40 -0.30 13.83 -0.69
C TYR A 40 0.65 15.02 -0.89
N MET A 41 0.87 15.78 0.19
CA MET A 41 1.77 16.94 0.18
C MET A 41 3.24 16.49 0.11
N GLU A 42 4.20 17.40 0.10
CA GLU A 42 5.59 17.06 -0.23
C GLU A 42 6.23 16.05 0.74
N ASN A 43 5.97 16.15 2.05
CA ASN A 43 6.50 15.19 3.02
C ASN A 43 5.79 13.84 2.91
N GLY A 44 4.46 13.85 2.74
CA GLY A 44 3.68 12.63 2.54
C GLY A 44 4.07 11.87 1.27
N THR A 45 4.26 12.59 0.17
CA THR A 45 4.73 12.04 -1.11
C THR A 45 6.13 11.45 -0.98
N PHE A 46 7.06 12.14 -0.30
CA PHE A 46 8.40 11.60 -0.06
C PHE A 46 8.34 10.26 0.69
N ILE A 47 7.60 10.20 1.80
CA ILE A 47 7.47 9.00 2.63
C ILE A 47 6.83 7.87 1.83
N LEU A 48 5.75 8.16 1.10
CA LEU A 48 5.07 7.18 0.25
C LEU A 48 6.03 6.57 -0.78
N ARG A 49 6.80 7.41 -1.49
CA ARG A 49 7.77 6.94 -2.48
C ARG A 49 8.95 6.21 -1.85
N ALA A 50 9.36 6.56 -0.64
CA ALA A 50 10.38 5.82 0.10
C ALA A 50 9.90 4.42 0.48
N LEU A 51 8.68 4.29 1.01
CA LEU A 51 8.05 3.00 1.29
C LEU A 51 7.88 2.16 0.03
N GLN A 52 7.46 2.79 -1.07
CA GLN A 52 7.31 2.13 -2.36
C GLN A 52 8.63 1.51 -2.83
N ARG A 53 9.72 2.29 -2.88
CA ARG A 53 11.05 1.78 -3.27
C ARG A 53 11.51 0.64 -2.36
N MET A 54 11.33 0.77 -1.05
CA MET A 54 11.73 -0.29 -0.10
C MET A 54 10.98 -1.60 -0.36
N LEU A 55 9.70 -1.54 -0.71
CA LEU A 55 8.91 -2.73 -0.99
C LEU A 55 9.29 -3.34 -2.34
N GLU A 56 9.39 -2.52 -3.38
CA GLU A 56 9.76 -2.95 -4.74
C GLU A 56 11.15 -3.58 -4.77
N GLU A 57 12.11 -3.05 -4.00
CA GLU A 57 13.44 -3.66 -3.85
C GLU A 57 13.38 -5.06 -3.22
N GLU A 58 12.55 -5.29 -2.21
CA GLU A 58 12.41 -6.62 -1.58
C GLU A 58 11.62 -7.60 -2.48
N LEU A 59 10.65 -7.11 -3.25
CA LEU A 59 9.94 -7.88 -4.28
C LEU A 59 10.89 -8.31 -5.41
N ALA A 60 11.72 -7.39 -5.91
CA ALA A 60 12.72 -7.67 -6.95
C ALA A 60 13.75 -8.71 -6.48
N ARG A 61 14.22 -8.62 -5.22
CA ARG A 61 15.15 -9.59 -4.61
C ARG A 61 14.60 -11.02 -4.55
N THR A 62 13.28 -11.18 -4.58
CA THR A 62 12.59 -12.48 -4.50
C THR A 62 12.05 -12.95 -5.86
N GLY A 63 12.48 -12.28 -6.93
CA GLY A 63 12.15 -12.66 -8.31
C GLY A 63 10.78 -12.21 -8.78
N HIS A 64 10.15 -11.25 -8.10
CA HIS A 64 8.92 -10.64 -8.62
C HIS A 64 9.27 -9.66 -9.73
N ILE A 65 8.45 -9.69 -10.78
CA ILE A 65 8.60 -8.84 -11.96
C ILE A 65 7.62 -7.67 -11.82
N GLU A 66 8.15 -6.45 -11.86
CA GLU A 66 7.31 -5.25 -11.92
C GLU A 66 6.58 -5.20 -13.28
N MET A 67 5.27 -5.02 -13.25
CA MET A 67 4.42 -4.84 -14.42
C MET A 67 3.43 -3.69 -14.18
N LEU A 68 2.88 -3.15 -15.26
CA LEU A 68 1.86 -2.11 -15.20
C LEU A 68 0.60 -2.55 -15.95
N PHE A 69 -0.46 -2.86 -15.20
CA PHE A 69 -1.74 -3.24 -15.79
C PHE A 69 -2.67 -2.03 -15.96
N PRO A 70 -3.65 -2.09 -16.89
CA PRO A 70 -4.64 -1.03 -17.09
C PRO A 70 -5.45 -0.69 -15.84
N LEU A 71 -6.02 0.52 -15.82
CA LEU A 71 -6.86 1.02 -14.70
C LEU A 71 -8.19 0.30 -14.56
N VAL A 72 -8.75 -0.18 -15.67
CA VAL A 72 -10.13 -0.61 -15.76
C VAL A 72 -10.23 -2.07 -16.18
N THR A 73 -11.28 -2.73 -15.71
CA THR A 73 -11.81 -3.97 -16.28
C THR A 73 -13.19 -3.72 -16.90
N THR A 74 -13.75 -4.69 -17.61
CA THR A 74 -15.14 -4.62 -18.08
C THR A 74 -16.09 -5.12 -17.00
N ASP A 75 -17.32 -4.63 -17.00
CA ASP A 75 -18.41 -5.18 -16.18
C ASP A 75 -18.61 -6.69 -16.39
N GLU A 76 -18.46 -7.19 -17.60
CA GLU A 76 -18.51 -8.62 -17.94
C GLU A 76 -17.42 -9.42 -17.21
N LEU A 77 -16.16 -9.00 -17.30
CA LEU A 77 -15.05 -9.68 -16.63
C LEU A 77 -15.16 -9.56 -15.12
N PHE A 78 -15.58 -8.40 -14.64
CA PHE A 78 -15.86 -8.18 -13.23
C PHE A 78 -16.97 -9.13 -12.75
N SER A 79 -17.99 -9.39 -13.58
CA SER A 79 -19.15 -10.25 -13.30
C SER A 79 -18.86 -11.74 -13.24
N LYS A 80 -17.74 -12.22 -13.80
CA LYS A 80 -17.37 -13.65 -13.76
C LYS A 80 -17.11 -14.17 -12.36
N GLU A 81 -16.83 -13.28 -11.42
CA GLU A 81 -16.45 -13.59 -10.04
C GLU A 81 -17.66 -13.54 -9.07
N ALA A 82 -18.78 -14.17 -9.43
CA ALA A 82 -20.10 -14.04 -8.78
C ALA A 82 -20.11 -14.17 -7.24
N GLU A 83 -19.22 -14.97 -6.65
CA GLU A 83 -19.12 -15.13 -5.19
C GLU A 83 -18.35 -13.99 -4.52
N HIS A 84 -17.28 -13.47 -5.13
CA HIS A 84 -16.45 -12.40 -4.55
C HIS A 84 -17.00 -11.01 -4.80
N ILE A 85 -17.71 -10.85 -5.91
CA ILE A 85 -18.41 -9.64 -6.34
C ILE A 85 -19.37 -9.12 -5.28
N LYS A 86 -20.05 -9.99 -4.53
CA LYS A 86 -21.07 -9.55 -3.55
C LYS A 86 -20.51 -8.53 -2.54
N GLY A 87 -19.24 -8.66 -2.16
CA GLY A 87 -18.57 -7.69 -1.28
C GLY A 87 -18.21 -6.39 -2.00
N PHE A 88 -17.67 -6.48 -3.22
CA PHE A 88 -17.11 -5.33 -3.93
C PHE A 88 -18.09 -4.54 -4.81
N MET A 89 -19.26 -5.08 -5.21
CA MET A 89 -20.19 -4.33 -6.09
C MET A 89 -20.63 -3.00 -5.49
N SER A 90 -20.83 -2.96 -4.18
CA SER A 90 -21.21 -1.71 -3.49
C SER A 90 -20.05 -0.72 -3.38
N GLU A 91 -18.83 -1.16 -3.69
CA GLU A 91 -17.59 -0.43 -3.51
C GLU A 91 -16.90 -0.03 -4.83
N VAL A 92 -17.47 -0.28 -6.01
CA VAL A 92 -16.81 0.07 -7.28
C VAL A 92 -17.25 1.41 -7.85
N PHE A 93 -16.33 2.04 -8.57
CA PHE A 93 -16.65 3.14 -9.48
C PHE A 93 -16.86 2.59 -10.89
N VAL A 94 -17.89 3.10 -11.57
CA VAL A 94 -18.28 2.67 -12.91
C VAL A 94 -18.14 3.86 -13.87
N ILE A 95 -17.52 3.62 -15.01
CA ILE A 95 -17.51 4.54 -16.15
C ILE A 95 -18.51 3.98 -17.15
N ASP A 96 -19.64 4.65 -17.31
CA ASP A 96 -20.72 4.30 -18.24
C ASP A 96 -20.79 5.24 -19.45
N LYS A 97 -20.12 6.40 -19.38
CA LYS A 97 -20.08 7.41 -20.44
C LYS A 97 -18.65 7.92 -20.67
N ALA A 98 -18.29 8.13 -21.94
CA ALA A 98 -17.04 8.77 -22.34
C ALA A 98 -17.30 9.74 -23.51
N GLY A 99 -16.78 10.97 -23.42
CA GLY A 99 -17.02 12.00 -24.43
C GLY A 99 -18.51 12.34 -24.65
N GLY A 100 -19.34 12.17 -23.62
CA GLY A 100 -20.79 12.39 -23.69
C GLY A 100 -21.61 11.24 -24.30
N LYS A 101 -20.97 10.14 -24.73
CA LYS A 101 -21.65 8.96 -25.28
C LYS A 101 -21.64 7.81 -24.28
N GLU A 102 -22.71 7.04 -24.24
CA GLU A 102 -22.77 5.80 -23.49
C GLU A 102 -21.82 4.76 -24.09
N LEU A 103 -21.11 4.05 -23.22
CA LEU A 103 -20.23 2.97 -23.60
C LEU A 103 -21.05 1.72 -23.87
N GLU A 104 -20.71 1.00 -24.94
CA GLU A 104 -21.31 -0.32 -25.25
C GLU A 104 -21.08 -1.31 -24.10
N ARG A 105 -19.91 -1.23 -23.45
CA ARG A 105 -19.55 -2.02 -22.28
C ARG A 105 -19.12 -1.07 -21.16
N LYS A 106 -19.71 -1.23 -19.98
CA LYS A 106 -19.33 -0.41 -18.82
C LYS A 106 -17.94 -0.81 -18.36
N LEU A 107 -17.15 0.18 -17.95
CA LEU A 107 -15.83 -0.05 -17.40
C LEU A 107 -15.87 0.11 -15.88
N ILE A 108 -15.21 -0.80 -15.19
CA ILE A 108 -15.08 -0.79 -13.73
C ILE A 108 -13.67 -0.31 -13.40
N ILE A 109 -13.54 0.76 -12.61
CA ILE A 109 -12.25 1.20 -12.09
C ILE A 109 -11.81 0.21 -10.99
N ARG A 110 -10.58 -0.29 -11.07
CA ARG A 110 -10.08 -1.35 -10.16
C ARG A 110 -10.31 -1.04 -8.67
N PRO A 111 -11.10 -1.84 -7.94
CA PRO A 111 -11.03 -1.90 -6.47
C PRO A 111 -9.86 -2.78 -5.98
N THR A 112 -9.41 -3.66 -6.88
CA THR A 112 -8.30 -4.61 -6.86
C THR A 112 -8.15 -5.16 -8.30
N SER A 113 -7.02 -5.78 -8.67
CA SER A 113 -6.70 -6.08 -10.07
C SER A 113 -6.85 -7.54 -10.51
N GLU A 114 -7.43 -8.44 -9.72
CA GLU A 114 -7.64 -9.86 -10.09
C GLU A 114 -8.35 -10.01 -11.44
N THR A 115 -9.45 -9.27 -11.64
CA THR A 115 -10.25 -9.25 -12.87
C THR A 115 -9.57 -8.57 -14.06
N ILE A 116 -8.40 -7.96 -13.85
CA ILE A 116 -7.55 -7.34 -14.88
C ILE A 116 -6.36 -8.25 -15.20
N ILE A 117 -5.74 -8.84 -14.18
CA ILE A 117 -4.50 -9.63 -14.29
C ILE A 117 -4.79 -11.06 -14.74
N TYR A 118 -5.82 -11.71 -14.19
CA TYR A 118 -6.06 -13.14 -14.43
C TYR A 118 -6.53 -13.49 -15.85
N PRO A 119 -7.28 -12.63 -16.57
CA PRO A 119 -7.47 -12.79 -18.01
C PRO A 119 -6.15 -12.83 -18.78
N MET A 120 -5.13 -12.10 -18.34
CA MET A 120 -3.80 -12.10 -18.97
C MET A 120 -3.02 -13.36 -18.60
N PHE A 121 -3.09 -13.81 -17.35
CA PHE A 121 -2.47 -15.07 -16.94
C PHE A 121 -2.98 -16.26 -17.76
N ARG A 122 -4.28 -16.30 -18.11
CA ARG A 122 -4.84 -17.30 -19.04
C ARG A 122 -4.12 -17.32 -20.39
N LEU A 123 -3.67 -16.17 -20.88
CA LEU A 123 -3.00 -16.06 -22.17
C LEU A 123 -1.53 -16.47 -22.08
N TRP A 124 -0.86 -16.13 -20.98
CA TRP A 124 0.57 -16.29 -20.79
C TRP A 124 0.96 -17.66 -20.25
N VAL A 125 0.17 -18.23 -19.34
CA VAL A 125 0.48 -19.52 -18.72
C VAL A 125 -0.07 -20.63 -19.61
N ARG A 126 0.82 -21.47 -20.14
CA ARG A 126 0.47 -22.59 -21.03
C ARG A 126 1.06 -23.92 -20.56
N SER A 127 2.24 -23.89 -19.96
CA SER A 127 2.96 -25.08 -19.51
C SER A 127 3.64 -24.84 -18.17
N HIS A 128 4.14 -25.92 -17.56
CA HIS A 128 4.92 -25.85 -16.32
C HIS A 128 6.19 -25.00 -16.44
N ALA A 129 6.68 -24.71 -17.65
CA ALA A 129 7.85 -23.85 -17.86
C ALA A 129 7.53 -22.36 -17.64
N ASP A 130 6.26 -21.97 -17.69
CA ASP A 130 5.80 -20.60 -17.44
C ASP A 130 5.62 -20.31 -15.94
N LEU A 131 5.86 -21.31 -15.07
CA LEU A 131 5.64 -21.27 -13.63
C LEU A 131 6.95 -21.47 -12.85
N PRO A 132 7.11 -20.82 -11.67
CA PRO A 132 6.20 -19.83 -11.10
C PRO A 132 6.30 -18.48 -11.83
N LEU A 133 5.16 -17.82 -12.02
CA LEU A 133 5.12 -16.42 -12.46
C LEU A 133 4.76 -15.55 -11.27
N LYS A 134 5.64 -14.60 -10.94
CA LYS A 134 5.48 -13.66 -9.84
C LYS A 134 5.50 -12.23 -10.38
N VAL A 135 4.40 -11.50 -10.28
CA VAL A 135 4.31 -10.11 -10.76
C VAL A 135 3.82 -9.18 -9.68
N HIS A 136 4.16 -7.90 -9.76
CA HIS A 136 3.59 -6.86 -8.90
C HIS A 136 3.42 -5.53 -9.62
N GLN A 137 2.62 -4.64 -9.05
CA GLN A 137 2.49 -3.25 -9.48
C GLN A 137 2.26 -2.32 -8.29
N SER A 138 2.82 -1.12 -8.34
CA SER A 138 2.50 -0.04 -7.40
C SER A 138 1.61 0.99 -8.09
N VAL A 139 0.33 1.00 -7.74
CA VAL A 139 -0.72 1.80 -8.38
C VAL A 139 -1.71 2.31 -7.34
N ASN A 140 -2.69 3.10 -7.78
CA ASN A 140 -3.85 3.43 -6.96
C ASN A 140 -4.98 2.43 -7.25
N VAL A 141 -5.70 2.03 -6.20
CA VAL A 141 -7.01 1.36 -6.32
C VAL A 141 -8.12 2.23 -5.76
N TYR A 142 -9.33 1.99 -6.24
CA TYR A 142 -10.47 2.86 -6.02
C TYR A 142 -11.63 2.10 -5.40
N ARG A 143 -12.03 2.52 -4.20
CA ARG A 143 -13.16 1.95 -3.48
C ARG A 143 -14.15 3.04 -3.12
N HIS A 144 -15.43 2.89 -3.48
CA HIS A 144 -16.46 3.89 -3.24
C HIS A 144 -16.62 4.19 -1.74
N GLU A 145 -16.40 3.20 -0.86
CA GLU A 145 -16.39 3.30 0.61
C GLU A 145 -17.55 4.15 1.15
N THR A 146 -18.66 3.47 1.47
CA THR A 146 -19.90 4.12 1.92
C THR A 146 -19.79 4.70 3.33
N LYS A 147 -18.78 4.31 4.12
CA LYS A 147 -18.60 4.77 5.50
C LYS A 147 -17.89 6.13 5.56
N ALA A 148 -17.74 6.65 6.78
CA ALA A 148 -16.95 7.86 7.02
C ALA A 148 -15.49 7.61 6.62
N THR A 149 -14.98 8.42 5.69
CA THR A 149 -13.58 8.41 5.26
C THR A 149 -12.71 9.04 6.33
N ARG A 150 -11.47 8.58 6.45
CA ARG A 150 -10.45 9.15 7.32
C ARG A 150 -9.11 9.13 6.58
N PRO A 151 -8.41 10.27 6.45
CA PRO A 151 -7.15 10.34 5.72
C PRO A 151 -6.18 9.22 6.12
N LEU A 152 -5.51 8.65 5.13
CA LEU A 152 -4.62 7.49 5.22
C LEU A 152 -5.25 6.14 5.65
N PHE A 153 -6.18 6.11 6.60
CA PHE A 153 -6.78 4.87 7.10
C PHE A 153 -7.86 4.31 6.16
N ARG A 154 -8.77 5.17 5.71
CA ARG A 154 -9.96 4.82 4.94
C ARG A 154 -10.25 5.92 3.93
N VAL A 155 -9.78 5.72 2.71
CA VAL A 155 -9.88 6.65 1.58
C VAL A 155 -10.47 5.93 0.38
N ARG A 156 -10.91 6.70 -0.63
CA ARG A 156 -11.53 6.18 -1.85
C ARG A 156 -10.54 6.01 -2.99
N GLU A 157 -9.41 6.71 -2.95
CA GLU A 157 -8.22 6.46 -3.77
C GLU A 157 -7.08 6.02 -2.85
N ILE A 158 -6.62 4.78 -3.02
CA ILE A 158 -5.69 4.13 -2.12
C ILE A 158 -4.38 3.85 -2.87
N PRO A 159 -3.29 4.57 -2.57
CA PRO A 159 -1.98 4.20 -3.09
C PRO A 159 -1.50 2.93 -2.40
N TRP A 160 -1.21 1.91 -3.20
CA TRP A 160 -0.80 0.61 -2.67
C TRP A 160 0.14 -0.12 -3.62
N ASN A 161 0.65 -1.25 -3.16
CA ASN A 161 1.22 -2.28 -4.04
C ASN A 161 0.33 -3.51 -3.97
N GLU A 162 0.17 -4.16 -5.11
CA GLU A 162 -0.44 -5.48 -5.20
C GLU A 162 0.49 -6.40 -5.99
N ALA A 163 0.70 -7.60 -5.45
CA ALA A 163 1.46 -8.65 -6.08
C ALA A 163 0.58 -9.87 -6.29
N HIS A 164 0.73 -10.50 -7.45
CA HIS A 164 -0.02 -11.66 -7.88
C HIS A 164 0.95 -12.72 -8.35
N THR A 165 0.80 -13.93 -7.83
CA THR A 165 1.70 -15.04 -8.15
C THR A 165 0.90 -16.27 -8.51
N ILE A 166 1.47 -17.11 -9.38
CA ILE A 166 0.85 -18.33 -9.87
C ILE A 166 1.89 -19.46 -9.89
N HIS A 167 1.50 -20.61 -9.35
CA HIS A 167 2.38 -21.72 -8.98
C HIS A 167 1.81 -23.05 -9.46
N ALA A 168 2.68 -24.01 -9.74
CA ALA A 168 2.26 -25.32 -10.23
C ALA A 168 1.64 -26.16 -9.09
N THR A 169 2.17 -26.03 -7.87
CA THR A 169 1.78 -26.89 -6.74
C THR A 169 1.31 -26.11 -5.52
N ALA A 170 0.55 -26.79 -4.65
CA ALA A 170 0.14 -26.24 -3.37
C ALA A 170 1.33 -25.96 -2.44
N SER A 171 2.41 -26.76 -2.52
CA SER A 171 3.60 -26.55 -1.68
C SER A 171 4.31 -25.25 -2.03
N GLU A 172 4.54 -25.01 -3.33
CA GLU A 172 5.10 -23.75 -3.84
C GLU A 172 4.24 -22.55 -3.42
N ALA A 173 2.91 -22.69 -3.48
CA ALA A 173 2.01 -21.64 -3.02
C ALA A 173 2.16 -21.34 -1.51
N GLU A 174 2.31 -22.35 -0.65
CA GLU A 174 2.55 -22.14 0.79
C GLU A 174 3.95 -21.58 1.08
N GLU A 175 4.96 -21.94 0.28
CA GLU A 175 6.29 -21.31 0.32
C GLU A 175 6.20 -19.83 -0.06
N GLN A 176 5.43 -19.49 -1.10
CA GLN A 176 5.19 -18.11 -1.49
C GLN A 176 4.47 -17.30 -0.40
N VAL A 177 3.56 -17.90 0.36
CA VAL A 177 2.95 -17.21 1.52
C VAL A 177 4.00 -16.79 2.54
N ARG A 178 4.95 -17.69 2.85
CA ARG A 178 6.04 -17.39 3.80
C ARG A 178 6.98 -16.31 3.26
N GLU A 179 7.30 -16.38 1.97
CA GLU A 179 8.10 -15.36 1.28
C GLU A 179 7.43 -13.99 1.32
N ALA A 180 6.14 -13.90 0.98
CA ALA A 180 5.37 -12.66 1.02
C ALA A 180 5.32 -12.05 2.43
N ILE A 181 5.16 -12.88 3.47
CA ILE A 181 5.19 -12.42 4.86
C ILE A 181 6.56 -11.81 5.21
N GLU A 182 7.64 -12.45 4.78
CA GLU A 182 9.00 -11.98 5.05
C GLU A 182 9.33 -10.68 4.32
N ILE A 183 8.87 -10.53 3.07
CA ILE A 183 8.99 -9.27 2.31
C ILE A 183 8.36 -8.11 3.09
N TYR A 184 7.10 -8.26 3.54
CA TYR A 184 6.42 -7.22 4.31
C TYR A 184 7.09 -7.00 5.67
N ARG A 185 7.53 -8.06 6.35
CA ARG A 185 8.28 -7.95 7.61
C ARG A 185 9.53 -7.09 7.46
N LYS A 186 10.33 -7.31 6.42
CA LYS A 186 11.54 -6.51 6.17
C LYS A 186 11.25 -5.03 6.00
N VAL A 187 10.20 -4.68 5.24
CA VAL A 187 9.81 -3.27 5.03
C VAL A 187 9.30 -2.66 6.33
N LEU A 188 8.36 -3.33 7.02
CA LEU A 188 7.78 -2.82 8.27
C LEU A 188 8.83 -2.66 9.38
N ASN A 189 9.78 -3.59 9.49
CA ASN A 189 10.90 -3.50 10.43
C ASN A 189 11.82 -2.30 10.14
N LYS A 190 12.11 -2.02 8.85
CA LYS A 190 12.94 -0.84 8.45
C LYS A 190 12.31 0.50 8.84
N VAL A 191 10.98 0.55 9.02
CA VAL A 191 10.25 1.75 9.46
C VAL A 191 9.73 1.64 10.91
N GLY A 192 10.16 0.60 11.64
CA GLY A 192 9.83 0.40 13.05
C GLY A 192 8.34 0.26 13.32
N VAL A 193 7.54 -0.22 12.38
CA VAL A 193 6.11 -0.46 12.62
C VAL A 193 5.92 -1.81 13.30
N ALA A 194 5.32 -1.78 14.48
CA ALA A 194 4.96 -2.97 15.22
C ALA A 194 3.53 -3.42 14.85
N TYR A 195 3.33 -4.74 14.75
CA TYR A 195 2.09 -5.34 14.27
C TYR A 195 1.88 -6.74 14.85
N LEU A 196 0.63 -7.21 14.80
CA LEU A 196 0.25 -8.59 15.02
C LEU A 196 0.04 -9.29 13.68
N LEU A 197 0.61 -10.49 13.53
CA LEU A 197 0.40 -11.33 12.35
C LEU A 197 -0.75 -12.31 12.64
N LEU A 198 -1.88 -12.12 11.98
CA LEU A 198 -3.10 -12.87 12.27
C LEU A 198 -3.62 -13.60 11.04
N LYS A 199 -3.92 -14.89 11.18
CA LYS A 199 -4.76 -15.60 10.22
C LYS A 199 -6.20 -15.18 10.45
N ARG A 200 -6.85 -14.63 9.44
CA ARG A 200 -8.24 -14.18 9.53
C ARG A 200 -9.19 -15.38 9.71
N PRO A 201 -10.25 -15.25 10.52
CA PRO A 201 -11.32 -16.23 10.56
C PRO A 201 -12.03 -16.29 9.21
N ASP A 202 -12.72 -17.38 8.92
CA ASP A 202 -13.32 -17.62 7.60
C ASP A 202 -14.34 -16.55 7.18
N PHE A 203 -15.00 -15.89 8.11
CA PHE A 203 -15.96 -14.81 7.82
C PHE A 203 -15.30 -13.46 7.48
N ASP A 204 -14.00 -13.29 7.74
CA ASP A 204 -13.25 -12.04 7.58
C ASP A 204 -12.02 -12.20 6.66
N LYS A 205 -11.93 -13.33 5.94
CA LYS A 205 -10.92 -13.51 4.90
C LYS A 205 -11.31 -12.76 3.63
N PHE A 206 -10.31 -12.49 2.79
CA PHE A 206 -10.57 -11.96 1.45
C PHE A 206 -11.52 -12.88 0.69
N ALA A 207 -12.50 -12.28 0.00
CA ALA A 207 -13.50 -13.02 -0.71
C ALA A 207 -12.85 -14.02 -1.69
N GLY A 208 -13.32 -15.26 -1.64
CA GLY A 208 -12.78 -16.44 -2.33
C GLY A 208 -11.29 -16.72 -2.21
N ALA A 209 -10.61 -16.17 -1.20
CA ALA A 209 -9.36 -16.75 -0.70
C ALA A 209 -9.65 -18.05 0.07
N ARG A 210 -8.74 -19.02 -0.03
CA ARG A 210 -8.70 -20.19 0.85
C ARG A 210 -8.53 -19.74 2.30
N TYR A 211 -7.55 -18.89 2.54
CA TYR A 211 -7.32 -18.20 3.82
C TYR A 211 -6.61 -16.87 3.60
N SER A 212 -6.63 -16.00 4.60
CA SER A 212 -5.95 -14.71 4.58
C SER A 212 -5.12 -14.52 5.84
N ILE A 213 -3.94 -13.92 5.68
CA ILE A 213 -3.06 -13.48 6.76
C ILE A 213 -2.96 -11.96 6.69
N ALA A 214 -3.06 -11.30 7.84
CA ALA A 214 -3.08 -9.85 7.94
C ALA A 214 -2.02 -9.35 8.93
N PHE A 215 -1.49 -8.16 8.62
CA PHE A 215 -0.57 -7.40 9.45
C PHE A 215 -1.36 -6.29 10.14
N ASP A 216 -1.72 -6.49 11.41
CA ASP A 216 -2.52 -5.53 12.19
C ASP A 216 -1.63 -4.67 13.08
N ALA A 217 -1.42 -3.42 12.66
CA ALA A 217 -0.73 -2.41 13.46
C ALA A 217 -1.69 -1.80 14.48
N TRP A 218 -1.26 -1.63 15.73
CA TRP A 218 -2.10 -0.97 16.75
C TRP A 218 -2.00 0.55 16.67
N ASN A 219 -3.09 1.20 17.05
CA ASN A 219 -3.18 2.64 17.25
C ASN A 219 -3.26 2.99 18.75
N PRO A 220 -2.90 4.22 19.14
CA PRO A 220 -3.01 4.71 20.53
C PRO A 220 -4.42 4.69 21.12
N ASP A 221 -5.47 4.68 20.28
CA ASP A 221 -6.87 4.61 20.70
C ASP A 221 -7.37 3.17 20.93
N GLY A 222 -6.47 2.18 20.91
CA GLY A 222 -6.76 0.76 21.11
C GLY A 222 -7.35 0.06 19.87
N ARG A 223 -7.53 0.76 18.75
CA ARG A 223 -7.99 0.16 17.49
C ARG A 223 -6.81 -0.42 16.71
N VAL A 224 -7.11 -1.31 15.78
CA VAL A 224 -6.13 -1.89 14.86
C VAL A 224 -6.32 -1.39 13.43
N ASN A 225 -5.20 -1.27 12.72
CA ASN A 225 -5.07 -0.85 11.34
C ASN A 225 -4.36 -1.95 10.55
N GLN A 226 -5.09 -2.63 9.67
CA GLN A 226 -4.51 -3.64 8.79
C GLN A 226 -3.67 -2.95 7.71
N VAL A 227 -2.33 -3.04 7.82
CA VAL A 227 -1.38 -2.37 6.92
C VAL A 227 -1.01 -3.19 5.69
N GLY A 228 -1.18 -4.51 5.74
CA GLY A 228 -0.93 -5.40 4.62
C GLY A 228 -1.62 -6.75 4.80
N THR A 229 -1.82 -7.46 3.69
CA THR A 229 -2.44 -8.79 3.67
C THR A 229 -1.80 -9.72 2.67
N VAL A 230 -1.84 -11.02 2.99
CA VAL A 230 -1.44 -12.13 2.13
C VAL A 230 -2.58 -13.12 2.01
N HIS A 231 -2.99 -13.40 0.78
CA HIS A 231 -4.13 -14.25 0.47
C HIS A 231 -3.66 -15.46 -0.34
N ASN A 232 -3.91 -16.66 0.20
CA ASN A 232 -3.80 -17.88 -0.59
C ASN A 232 -5.13 -18.11 -1.28
N LEU A 233 -5.17 -17.99 -2.60
CA LEU A 233 -6.40 -18.08 -3.40
C LEU A 233 -6.71 -19.52 -3.83
N GLY A 234 -5.79 -20.45 -3.59
CA GLY A 234 -5.90 -21.82 -4.08
C GLY A 234 -6.06 -21.85 -5.60
N LYS A 235 -7.01 -22.67 -6.08
CA LYS A 235 -7.35 -22.78 -7.51
C LYS A 235 -8.63 -22.03 -7.88
N ASN A 236 -9.18 -21.23 -6.96
CA ASN A 236 -10.53 -20.65 -7.13
C ASN A 236 -10.61 -19.73 -8.35
N PHE A 237 -9.69 -18.77 -8.43
CA PHE A 237 -9.61 -17.85 -9.55
C PHE A 237 -9.16 -18.52 -10.84
N ALA A 238 -8.26 -19.49 -10.77
CA ALA A 238 -7.80 -20.22 -11.93
C ALA A 238 -8.95 -20.95 -12.62
N LYS A 239 -9.90 -21.50 -11.85
CA LYS A 239 -11.13 -22.10 -12.40
C LYS A 239 -12.04 -21.04 -13.03
N VAL A 240 -12.29 -19.92 -12.35
CA VAL A 240 -13.17 -18.85 -12.84
C VAL A 240 -12.65 -18.22 -14.14
N PHE A 241 -11.35 -17.98 -14.22
CA PHE A 241 -10.69 -17.37 -15.38
C PHE A 241 -10.16 -18.39 -16.39
N GLU A 242 -10.44 -19.68 -16.18
CA GLU A 242 -10.05 -20.79 -17.07
C GLU A 242 -8.53 -20.79 -17.35
N ILE A 243 -7.73 -20.58 -16.30
CA ILE A 243 -6.28 -20.66 -16.34
C ILE A 243 -5.87 -22.11 -16.14
N GLU A 244 -5.24 -22.70 -17.15
CA GLU A 244 -4.74 -24.07 -17.15
C GLU A 244 -3.32 -24.11 -17.68
N PHE A 245 -2.54 -25.07 -17.21
CA PHE A 245 -1.20 -25.33 -17.73
C PHE A 245 -0.99 -26.83 -17.95
N GLU A 246 -0.10 -27.15 -18.89
CA GLU A 246 0.40 -28.51 -19.10
C GLU A 246 1.49 -28.85 -18.07
N GLN A 247 1.24 -29.89 -17.27
CA GLN A 247 2.20 -30.45 -16.33
C GLN A 247 3.31 -31.21 -17.08
N ARG A 248 4.40 -31.56 -16.37
CA ARG A 248 5.52 -32.33 -16.94
C ARG A 248 5.14 -33.70 -17.49
N ASP A 249 4.02 -34.25 -17.05
CA ASP A 249 3.47 -35.53 -17.50
C ASP A 249 2.44 -35.39 -18.65
N GLY A 250 2.27 -34.18 -19.20
CA GLY A 250 1.34 -33.87 -20.29
C GLY A 250 -0.12 -33.69 -19.84
N ARG A 251 -0.45 -33.87 -18.56
CA ARG A 251 -1.82 -33.59 -18.06
C ARG A 251 -2.04 -32.10 -17.89
N ARG A 252 -3.29 -31.66 -18.06
CA ARG A 252 -3.70 -30.29 -17.72
C ARG A 252 -4.14 -30.19 -16.27
N ASP A 253 -3.80 -29.07 -15.63
CA ASP A 253 -4.29 -28.71 -14.29
C ASP A 253 -4.45 -27.18 -14.16
N ASN A 254 -5.25 -26.75 -13.19
CA ASN A 254 -5.32 -25.36 -12.79
C ASN A 254 -4.18 -25.05 -11.80
N PRO A 255 -3.46 -23.93 -11.97
CA PRO A 255 -2.41 -23.54 -11.06
C PRO A 255 -2.97 -22.96 -9.73
N HIS A 256 -2.10 -22.87 -8.73
CA HIS A 256 -2.38 -22.23 -7.46
C HIS A 256 -2.01 -20.74 -7.51
N GLN A 257 -2.89 -19.87 -7.03
CA GLN A 257 -2.65 -18.42 -7.03
C GLN A 257 -2.56 -17.84 -5.63
N LEU A 258 -1.79 -16.77 -5.51
CA LEU A 258 -1.82 -15.86 -4.37
C LEU A 258 -1.98 -14.43 -4.86
N CYS A 259 -2.57 -13.60 -4.01
CA CYS A 259 -2.40 -12.16 -4.09
C CYS A 259 -2.04 -11.59 -2.72
N TYR A 260 -1.31 -10.48 -2.69
CA TYR A 260 -1.02 -9.75 -1.46
C TYR A 260 -0.98 -8.25 -1.74
N GLY A 261 -1.50 -7.50 -0.78
CA GLY A 261 -1.63 -6.04 -0.86
C GLY A 261 -0.89 -5.35 0.28
N PHE A 262 -0.20 -4.25 -0.05
CA PHE A 262 0.53 -3.42 0.91
C PHE A 262 0.03 -1.97 0.82
N GLY A 263 -0.72 -1.53 1.83
CA GLY A 263 -1.33 -0.21 1.83
C GLY A 263 -0.35 0.86 2.29
N TYR A 264 0.34 1.52 1.36
CA TYR A 264 1.31 2.58 1.69
C TYR A 264 0.71 3.66 2.59
N SER A 265 -0.51 4.09 2.29
CA SER A 265 -1.24 5.06 3.10
C SER A 265 -1.40 4.60 4.56
N ARG A 266 -1.79 3.35 4.77
CA ARG A 266 -1.97 2.76 6.12
C ARG A 266 -0.66 2.55 6.85
N VAL A 267 0.43 2.27 6.15
CA VAL A 267 1.76 2.19 6.76
C VAL A 267 2.23 3.56 7.21
N ILE A 268 2.01 4.63 6.42
CA ILE A 268 2.27 6.01 6.84
C ILE A 268 1.46 6.33 8.10
N ALA A 269 0.17 5.96 8.12
CA ALA A 269 -0.68 6.15 9.29
C ALA A 269 -0.13 5.42 10.53
N ALA A 270 0.32 4.16 10.38
CA ALA A 270 0.89 3.37 11.46
C ALA A 270 2.20 3.97 12.00
N VAL A 271 3.10 4.43 11.12
CA VAL A 271 4.34 5.13 11.51
C VAL A 271 4.02 6.36 12.37
N ILE A 272 3.11 7.21 11.90
CA ILE A 272 2.73 8.43 12.63
C ILE A 272 2.05 8.06 13.95
N ALA A 273 1.12 7.11 13.92
CA ALA A 273 0.36 6.67 15.08
C ALA A 273 1.25 6.04 16.17
N GLN A 274 2.27 5.28 15.80
CA GLN A 274 3.13 4.60 16.77
C GLN A 274 4.25 5.50 17.28
N HIS A 275 4.93 6.23 16.40
CA HIS A 275 6.13 6.99 16.77
C HIS A 275 5.87 8.43 17.19
N GLY A 276 4.82 9.07 16.66
CA GLY A 276 4.54 10.49 16.96
C GLY A 276 4.28 10.75 18.45
N ASP A 277 4.47 11.97 18.88
CA ASP A 277 4.32 12.41 20.27
C ASP A 277 3.47 13.69 20.37
N ASP A 278 3.42 14.30 21.55
CA ASP A 278 2.66 15.53 21.78
C ASP A 278 3.25 16.75 21.02
N HIS A 279 4.40 16.62 20.34
CA HIS A 279 5.04 17.64 19.52
C HIS A 279 4.89 17.43 18.01
N GLY A 280 4.49 16.23 17.55
CA GLY A 280 4.27 15.99 16.12
C GLY A 280 4.60 14.59 15.65
N CYS A 281 4.92 14.52 14.36
CA CYS A 281 5.47 13.32 13.74
C CYS A 281 6.90 13.07 14.21
N VAL A 282 7.20 11.81 14.52
CA VAL A 282 8.57 11.31 14.70
C VAL A 282 8.81 10.25 13.65
N PHE A 283 9.64 10.55 12.64
CA PHE A 283 9.89 9.65 11.52
C PHE A 283 11.20 8.86 11.69
N PRO A 284 11.20 7.55 11.39
CA PRO A 284 12.43 6.81 11.17
C PRO A 284 13.31 7.49 10.11
N SER A 285 14.63 7.48 10.31
CA SER A 285 15.59 8.11 9.40
C SER A 285 15.57 7.54 7.98
N THR A 286 15.02 6.34 7.79
CA THR A 286 14.84 5.67 6.49
C THR A 286 13.78 6.34 5.62
N ILE A 287 12.80 7.01 6.22
CA ILE A 287 11.68 7.66 5.52
C ILE A 287 11.52 9.16 5.82
N ALA A 288 12.29 9.72 6.75
CA ALA A 288 12.25 11.15 7.06
C ALA A 288 12.66 12.01 5.84
N PRO A 289 11.83 12.95 5.35
CA PRO A 289 12.19 13.82 4.21
C PRO A 289 13.46 14.62 4.46
N VAL A 290 13.63 15.10 5.71
CA VAL A 290 14.84 15.72 6.22
C VAL A 290 15.29 14.92 7.45
N GLN A 291 16.55 14.52 7.48
CA GLN A 291 17.14 13.78 8.59
C GLN A 291 17.82 14.71 9.61
N VAL A 292 18.40 15.82 9.15
CA VAL A 292 19.08 16.81 10.00
C VAL A 292 18.68 18.22 9.55
N VAL A 293 18.34 19.10 10.49
CA VAL A 293 18.12 20.52 10.23
C VAL A 293 19.22 21.31 10.92
N ILE A 294 19.90 22.19 10.18
CA ILE A 294 20.90 23.09 10.74
C ILE A 294 20.24 24.46 10.99
N VAL A 295 20.02 24.80 12.26
CA VAL A 295 19.41 26.09 12.64
C VAL A 295 20.49 27.04 13.16
N PRO A 296 20.88 28.09 12.41
CA PRO A 296 21.83 29.08 12.90
C PRO A 296 21.18 29.93 14.00
N ILE A 297 21.80 29.97 15.18
CA ILE A 297 21.39 30.83 16.29
C ILE A 297 22.34 32.02 16.32
N TYR A 298 21.89 33.16 15.78
CA TYR A 298 22.73 34.33 15.61
C TYR A 298 23.07 35.00 16.95
N SER A 299 24.31 35.46 17.05
CA SER A 299 24.79 36.38 18.09
C SER A 299 25.38 37.61 17.41
N LYS A 300 25.14 38.80 18.00
CA LYS A 300 25.52 40.08 17.39
C LYS A 300 27.02 40.11 17.09
N GLY A 301 27.38 40.37 15.83
CA GLY A 301 28.77 40.46 15.37
C GLY A 301 29.43 39.10 15.07
N GLN A 302 28.69 37.99 15.16
CA GLN A 302 29.18 36.63 14.87
C GLN A 302 28.42 35.97 13.70
N GLU A 303 27.60 36.72 12.97
CA GLU A 303 26.71 36.18 11.95
C GLU A 303 27.48 35.43 10.85
N TYR A 304 28.61 36.00 10.40
CA TYR A 304 29.45 35.38 9.38
C TYR A 304 30.10 34.09 9.87
N SER A 305 30.70 34.08 11.06
CA SER A 305 31.40 32.91 11.60
C SER A 305 30.44 31.76 11.91
N ILE A 306 29.22 32.07 12.38
CA ILE A 306 28.17 31.07 12.61
C ILE A 306 27.75 30.44 11.28
N LEU A 307 27.48 31.24 10.25
CA LEU A 307 27.08 30.71 8.94
C LEU A 307 28.20 29.92 8.26
N GLU A 308 29.45 30.36 8.39
CA GLU A 308 30.60 29.60 7.91
C GLU A 308 30.69 28.23 8.61
N TYR A 309 30.49 28.20 9.93
CA TYR A 309 30.49 26.95 10.69
C TYR A 309 29.34 26.01 10.25
N CYS A 310 28.13 26.54 10.06
CA CYS A 310 27.00 25.77 9.55
C CYS A 310 27.31 25.13 8.18
N ARG A 311 27.96 25.87 7.26
CA ARG A 311 28.38 25.32 5.96
C ARG A 311 29.40 24.19 6.11
N ARG A 312 30.40 24.36 7.00
CA ARG A 312 31.37 23.29 7.28
C ARG A 312 30.71 22.04 7.87
N VAL A 313 29.68 22.20 8.70
CA VAL A 313 28.90 21.06 9.21
C VAL A 313 28.11 20.38 8.09
N LEU A 314 27.46 21.15 7.22
CA LEU A 314 26.75 20.62 6.06
C LEU A 314 27.68 19.80 5.14
N GLU A 315 28.87 20.32 4.85
CA GLU A 315 29.89 19.62 4.06
C GLU A 315 30.34 18.31 4.72
N ARG A 316 30.50 18.30 6.06
CA ARG A 316 30.89 17.09 6.82
C ARG A 316 29.80 16.01 6.84
N LEU A 317 28.52 16.40 6.86
CA LEU A 317 27.41 15.44 6.82
C LEU A 317 27.32 14.70 5.47
N GLY A 318 27.80 15.34 4.40
CA GLY A 318 27.90 14.75 3.06
C GLY A 318 26.55 14.47 2.41
N ASN A 319 26.60 13.88 1.20
CA ASN A 319 25.42 13.74 0.34
C ASN A 319 24.49 12.56 0.70
N ASN A 320 24.92 11.68 1.61
CA ASN A 320 24.13 10.52 2.03
C ASN A 320 23.09 10.85 3.11
N ILE A 321 23.19 12.05 3.71
CA ILE A 321 22.26 12.54 4.73
C ILE A 321 21.41 13.65 4.12
N ARG A 322 20.09 13.58 4.31
CA ARG A 322 19.16 14.62 3.85
C ARG A 322 19.16 15.77 4.84
N VAL A 323 19.95 16.81 4.56
CA VAL A 323 20.11 17.98 5.43
C VAL A 323 19.31 19.17 4.89
N ARG A 324 18.74 19.97 5.79
CA ARG A 324 18.10 21.26 5.48
C ARG A 324 18.73 22.42 6.23
#